data_AF-A0A0G1KD84-F1
#
_entry.id   AF-A0A0G1KD84-F1
#
_cell.length_a   1.000
_cell.length_b   1.000
_cell.length_c   1.000
_cell.angle_alpha   90.00
_cell.angle_beta   90.00
_cell.angle_gamma   90.00
#
_symmetry.space_group_name_H-M   'P 1'
#
loop_
_entity.id
_entity.type
_entity.pdbx_description
1 polymer ?
#
loop_
_entity_poly.entity_id
_entity_poly.type
_entity_poly.pdbx_seq_one_letter_code
_entity_poly.pdbx_strand_id
1 'polypeptide(L)'
;MKKILSAVWVAVLLLGVRGLALAQATWNPPRAVVPGGTSLRATDFADVLNNVALFLIFASVIIVVIFIIWAGITYTAAGADQTKVKAAKDRLKQGIIGGLIIFGIGTIIETIRIFIQNPNYFFY
;
A
#
# COMPACT_ATOMS: atom_id res chain seq x y z
N MET A 1 -17.91 -21.42 4.07
CA MET A 1 -18.50 -20.16 3.54
C MET A 1 -17.52 -18.99 3.56
N LYS A 2 -16.85 -18.65 4.68
CA LYS A 2 -15.91 -17.50 4.75
C LYS A 2 -14.73 -17.55 3.74
N LYS A 3 -14.19 -18.75 3.45
CA LYS A 3 -13.07 -18.93 2.49
C LYS A 3 -13.47 -18.62 1.04
N ILE A 4 -14.68 -19.04 0.64
CA ILE A 4 -15.23 -18.80 -0.70
C ILE A 4 -15.52 -17.30 -0.88
N LEU A 5 -16.06 -16.66 0.15
CA LEU A 5 -16.30 -15.21 0.13
C LEU A 5 -14.98 -14.42 -0.03
N SER A 6 -13.90 -14.83 0.66
CA SER A 6 -12.58 -14.17 0.49
C SER A 6 -11.98 -14.37 -0.90
N ALA A 7 -12.18 -15.56 -1.50
CA ALA A 7 -11.69 -15.85 -2.85
C ALA A 7 -12.42 -15.01 -3.90
N VAL A 8 -13.73 -14.77 -3.71
CA VAL A 8 -14.52 -13.88 -4.56
C VAL A 8 -14.00 -12.43 -4.47
N TRP A 9 -13.71 -11.94 -3.27
CA TRP A 9 -13.16 -10.58 -3.10
C TRP A 9 -11.77 -10.42 -3.73
N VAL A 10 -10.90 -11.42 -3.61
CA VAL A 10 -9.58 -11.43 -4.25
C VAL A 10 -9.72 -11.48 -5.78
N ALA A 11 -10.65 -12.30 -6.32
CA ALA A 11 -10.89 -12.36 -7.75
C ALA A 11 -11.42 -11.04 -8.32
N VAL A 12 -12.33 -10.36 -7.59
CA VAL A 12 -12.85 -9.04 -7.97
C VAL A 12 -11.73 -7.99 -7.98
N LEU A 13 -10.85 -7.99 -6.98
CA LEU A 13 -9.68 -7.10 -6.94
C LEU A 13 -8.72 -7.37 -8.10
N LEU A 14 -8.43 -8.65 -8.40
CA LEU A 14 -7.54 -9.03 -9.51
C LEU A 14 -8.13 -8.68 -10.89
N LEU A 15 -9.44 -8.80 -11.06
CA LEU A 15 -10.13 -8.42 -12.30
C LEU A 15 -10.18 -6.89 -12.48
N GLY A 16 -10.38 -6.13 -11.39
CA GLY A 16 -10.32 -4.67 -11.42
C GLY A 16 -8.95 -4.14 -11.86
N VAL A 17 -7.87 -4.73 -11.33
CA VAL A 17 -6.48 -4.38 -11.72
C VAL A 17 -6.21 -4.72 -13.20
N ARG A 18 -6.75 -5.82 -13.72
CA ARG A 18 -6.60 -6.20 -15.14
C ARG A 18 -7.38 -5.29 -16.09
N GLY A 19 -8.57 -4.84 -15.71
CA GLY A 19 -9.35 -3.87 -16.49
C GLY A 19 -8.63 -2.52 -16.63
N LEU A 20 -7.97 -2.08 -15.54
CA LEU A 20 -7.11 -0.90 -15.56
C LEU A 20 -5.88 -1.08 -16.45
N ALA A 21 -5.21 -2.23 -16.41
CA ALA A 21 -4.02 -2.52 -17.24
C ALA A 21 -4.33 -2.54 -18.75
N LEU A 22 -5.50 -3.05 -19.15
CA LEU A 22 -5.92 -3.04 -20.56
C LEU A 22 -6.36 -1.66 -21.05
N ALA A 23 -6.88 -0.81 -20.17
CA ALA A 23 -7.22 0.58 -20.49
C ALA A 23 -5.98 1.45 -20.79
N GLN A 24 -4.81 1.08 -20.26
CA GLN A 24 -3.55 1.81 -20.52
C GLN A 24 -2.92 1.41 -21.86
N ALA A 25 -3.33 0.28 -22.45
CA ALA A 25 -2.66 -0.31 -23.61
C ALA A 25 -3.08 0.28 -24.97
N THR A 26 -4.16 1.06 -25.05
CA THR A 26 -4.69 1.57 -26.34
C THR A 26 -4.75 3.10 -26.44
N TRP A 27 -4.35 3.84 -25.40
CA TRP A 27 -4.34 5.30 -25.45
C TRP A 27 -3.01 5.83 -26.00
N ASN A 28 -2.93 6.00 -27.33
CA ASN A 28 -1.90 6.82 -27.97
C ASN A 28 -2.58 8.01 -28.66
N PRO A 29 -2.75 9.15 -27.97
CA PRO A 29 -3.35 10.33 -28.58
C PRO A 29 -2.41 10.90 -29.67
N PRO A 30 -2.95 11.46 -30.76
CA PRO A 30 -2.16 12.23 -31.70
C PRO A 30 -1.39 13.34 -30.97
N ARG A 31 -0.06 13.38 -31.14
CA ARG A 31 0.80 14.36 -30.49
C ARG A 31 0.67 15.70 -31.22
N ALA A 32 -0.26 16.54 -30.77
CA ALA A 32 -0.25 17.96 -31.12
C ALA A 32 0.90 18.63 -30.36
N VAL A 33 1.99 18.96 -31.06
CA VAL A 33 3.05 19.82 -30.52
C VAL A 33 2.48 21.24 -30.46
N VAL A 34 2.04 21.67 -29.28
CA VAL A 34 1.66 23.06 -29.00
C VAL A 34 2.94 23.82 -28.62
N PRO A 35 3.38 24.83 -29.39
CA PRO A 35 4.53 25.64 -29.01
C PRO A 35 4.26 26.36 -27.68
N GLY A 36 5.08 26.08 -26.67
CA GLY A 36 4.93 26.61 -25.31
C GLY A 36 4.20 25.69 -24.32
N GLY A 37 3.70 24.53 -24.74
CA GLY A 37 3.18 23.51 -23.84
C GLY A 37 4.29 22.62 -23.30
N THR A 38 4.53 22.64 -21.99
CA THR A 38 5.33 21.60 -21.33
C THR A 38 4.67 20.25 -21.61
N SER A 39 5.33 19.38 -22.38
CA SER A 39 4.87 18.03 -22.61
C SER A 39 4.67 17.34 -21.26
N LEU A 40 3.42 17.01 -20.88
CA LEU A 40 3.18 16.07 -19.78
C LEU A 40 3.78 14.74 -20.21
N ARG A 41 4.93 14.40 -19.63
CA ARG A 41 5.61 13.13 -19.89
C ARG A 41 5.03 12.11 -18.93
N ALA A 42 5.05 10.83 -19.32
CA ALA A 42 4.66 9.74 -18.42
C ALA A 42 5.48 9.74 -17.10
N THR A 43 6.67 10.34 -17.12
CA THR A 43 7.51 10.57 -15.93
C THR A 43 6.85 11.49 -14.92
N ASP A 44 6.18 12.56 -15.35
CA ASP A 44 5.58 13.53 -14.43
C ASP A 44 4.40 12.91 -13.67
N PHE A 45 3.64 12.04 -14.34
CA PHE A 45 2.57 11.26 -13.71
C PHE A 45 3.12 10.22 -12.72
N ALA A 46 4.20 9.53 -13.08
CA ALA A 46 4.88 8.58 -12.20
C ALA A 46 5.46 9.27 -10.95
N ASP A 47 6.00 10.48 -11.10
CA ASP A 47 6.55 11.26 -10.01
C ASP A 47 5.46 11.74 -9.04
N VAL A 48 4.31 12.21 -9.56
CA VAL A 48 3.14 12.53 -8.72
C VAL A 48 2.66 11.30 -7.97
N LEU A 49 2.54 10.16 -8.65
CA LEU A 49 2.10 8.91 -8.03
C LEU A 49 3.07 8.43 -6.95
N ASN A 50 4.37 8.53 -7.19
CA ASN A 50 5.40 8.18 -6.22
C ASN A 50 5.35 9.10 -4.99
N ASN A 51 5.16 10.40 -5.18
CA ASN A 51 5.00 11.34 -4.07
C ASN A 51 3.75 11.04 -3.22
N VAL A 52 2.62 10.73 -3.87
CA VAL A 52 1.39 10.33 -3.17
C VAL A 52 1.58 9.02 -2.41
N ALA A 53 2.25 8.04 -3.03
CA ALA A 53 2.54 6.76 -2.38
C ALA A 53 3.44 6.93 -1.15
N LEU A 54 4.50 7.72 -1.25
CA LEU A 54 5.40 8.01 -0.12
C LEU A 54 4.65 8.75 1.01
N PHE A 55 3.80 9.72 0.66
CA PHE A 55 2.96 10.41 1.64
C PHE A 55 2.02 9.42 2.37
N LEU A 56 1.36 8.53 1.64
CA LEU A 56 0.46 7.52 2.22
C LEU A 56 1.21 6.53 3.11
N ILE A 57 2.40 6.08 2.70
CA ILE A 57 3.24 5.20 3.53
C ILE A 57 3.61 5.90 4.84
N PHE A 58 4.08 7.15 4.76
CA PHE A 58 4.46 7.92 5.94
C PHE A 58 3.28 8.15 6.89
N ALA A 59 2.13 8.57 6.35
CA ALA A 59 0.90 8.73 7.12
C ALA A 59 0.46 7.41 7.78
N SER A 60 0.58 6.29 7.07
CA SER A 60 0.21 4.97 7.58
C SER A 60 1.09 4.54 8.74
N VAL A 61 2.41 4.82 8.69
CA VAL A 61 3.32 4.52 9.80
C VAL A 61 2.91 5.28 11.06
N ILE A 62 2.58 6.57 10.94
CA ILE A 62 2.11 7.38 12.07
C ILE A 62 0.85 6.77 12.70
N ILE A 63 -0.13 6.39 11.87
CA ILE A 63 -1.37 5.78 12.34
C ILE A 63 -1.07 4.47 13.09
N VAL A 64 -0.19 3.62 12.57
CA VAL A 64 0.20 2.38 13.24
C VAL A 64 0.79 2.65 14.62
N VAL A 65 1.69 3.63 14.75
CA VAL A 65 2.29 4.00 16.04
C VAL A 65 1.22 4.45 17.04
N ILE A 66 0.26 5.28 16.60
CA ILE A 66 -0.86 5.73 17.44
C ILE A 66 -1.69 4.55 17.92
N PHE A 67 -2.03 3.61 17.03
CA PHE A 67 -2.80 2.42 17.38
C PHE A 67 -2.07 1.53 18.38
N ILE A 68 -0.75 1.37 18.26
CA ILE A 68 0.06 0.60 19.19
C ILE A 68 0.08 1.25 20.57
N ILE A 69 0.31 2.58 20.65
CA ILE A 69 0.29 3.32 21.91
C ILE A 69 -1.08 3.22 22.58
N TRP A 70 -2.15 3.40 21.80
CA TRP A 70 -3.51 3.37 22.32
C TRP A 70 -3.91 1.97 22.80
N ALA A 71 -3.47 0.93 22.10
CA ALA A 71 -3.60 -0.46 22.56
C ALA A 71 -2.84 -0.70 23.86
N GLY A 72 -1.63 -0.15 24.01
CA GLY A 72 -0.83 -0.22 25.23
C GLY A 72 -1.53 0.43 26.43
N ILE A 73 -2.02 1.66 26.28
CA ILE A 73 -2.77 2.37 27.34
C ILE A 73 -4.03 1.60 27.72
N THR A 74 -4.76 1.07 26.73
CA THR A 74 -5.98 0.29 26.98
C THR A 74 -5.67 -1.01 27.71
N TYR A 75 -4.52 -1.64 27.43
CA TYR A 75 -4.08 -2.85 28.12
C TYR A 75 -3.77 -2.58 29.59
N THR A 76 -3.05 -1.50 29.88
CA THR A 76 -2.71 -1.12 31.26
C THR A 76 -3.92 -0.64 32.05
N ALA A 77 -4.87 0.05 31.41
CA ALA A 77 -6.09 0.54 32.04
C ALA A 77 -7.15 -0.57 32.26
N ALA A 78 -6.98 -1.75 31.65
CA ALA A 78 -7.96 -2.84 31.74
C ALA A 78 -8.01 -3.54 33.10
N GLY A 79 -6.90 -3.55 33.86
CA GLY A 79 -6.83 -4.22 35.16
C GLY A 79 -7.33 -5.67 35.12
N ALA A 80 -8.32 -6.01 35.95
CA ALA A 80 -8.92 -7.35 36.03
C ALA A 80 -10.07 -7.61 35.02
N ASP A 81 -10.47 -6.60 34.24
CA ASP A 81 -11.57 -6.70 33.29
C ASP A 81 -11.12 -7.44 32.01
N GLN A 82 -11.39 -8.75 31.96
CA GLN A 82 -10.98 -9.63 30.86
C GLN A 82 -11.46 -9.15 29.48
N THR A 83 -12.61 -8.47 29.44
CA THR A 83 -13.19 -7.91 28.21
C THR A 83 -12.29 -6.82 27.62
N LYS A 84 -11.80 -5.91 28.47
CA LYS A 84 -10.90 -4.82 28.05
C LYS A 84 -9.50 -5.35 27.71
N VAL A 85 -9.01 -6.34 28.46
CA VAL A 85 -7.74 -7.03 28.15
C VAL A 85 -7.80 -7.70 26.78
N LYS A 86 -8.89 -8.41 26.48
CA LYS A 86 -9.06 -9.07 25.18
C LYS A 86 -9.13 -8.04 24.05
N ALA A 87 -9.90 -6.97 24.23
CA ALA A 87 -10.01 -5.90 23.24
C ALA A 87 -8.66 -5.19 22.99
N ALA A 88 -7.85 -4.96 24.02
CA ALA A 88 -6.51 -4.39 23.89
C ALA A 88 -5.57 -5.33 23.12
N LYS A 89 -5.59 -6.64 23.42
CA LYS A 89 -4.81 -7.65 22.68
C LYS A 89 -5.23 -7.76 21.22
N ASP A 90 -6.52 -7.71 20.94
CA ASP A 90 -7.06 -7.75 19.58
C ASP A 90 -6.65 -6.51 18.78
N ARG A 91 -6.69 -5.32 19.38
CA ARG A 91 -6.17 -4.08 18.77
C ARG A 91 -4.67 -4.11 18.53
N LEU A 92 -3.88 -4.61 19.49
CA LEU A 92 -2.44 -4.73 19.32
C LEU A 92 -2.09 -5.66 18.15
N LYS A 93 -2.76 -6.81 18.04
CA LYS A 93 -2.59 -7.73 16.90
C LYS A 93 -2.91 -7.04 15.57
N GLN A 94 -4.02 -6.29 15.51
CA GLN A 94 -4.38 -5.53 14.31
C GLN A 94 -3.34 -4.46 13.97
N GLY A 95 -2.80 -3.74 14.95
CA GLY A 95 -1.73 -2.76 14.76
C GLY A 95 -0.44 -3.39 14.21
N ILE A 96 -0.04 -4.54 14.75
CA ILE A 96 1.13 -5.30 14.26
C ILE A 96 0.91 -5.77 12.82
N ILE A 97 -0.27 -6.32 12.51
CA ILE A 97 -0.61 -6.74 11.14
C ILE A 97 -0.58 -5.55 10.18
N GLY A 98 -1.13 -4.40 10.57
CA GLY A 98 -1.07 -3.17 9.79
C GLY A 98 0.36 -2.71 9.52
N GLY A 99 1.22 -2.71 10.55
CA GLY A 99 2.64 -2.40 10.42
C GLY A 99 3.37 -3.38 9.48
N LEU A 100 3.08 -4.67 9.58
CA LEU A 100 3.68 -5.70 8.72
C LEU A 100 3.29 -5.52 7.24
N ILE A 101 2.05 -5.10 6.96
CA ILE A 101 1.60 -4.81 5.61
C ILE A 101 2.38 -3.62 5.03
N ILE A 102 2.54 -2.53 5.79
CA ILE A 102 3.30 -1.36 5.33
C ILE A 102 4.76 -1.73 5.08
N PHE A 103 5.36 -2.51 5.96
CA PHE A 103 6.72 -3.04 5.78
C PHE A 103 6.83 -3.91 4.51
N GLY A 104 5.83 -4.75 4.25
CA GLY A 104 5.75 -5.55 3.03
C GLY A 104 5.67 -4.69 1.76
N ILE A 105 4.87 -3.63 1.77
CA ILE A 105 4.77 -2.68 0.64
C ILE A 105 6.12 -2.02 0.37
N GLY A 106 6.80 -1.53 1.42
CA GLY A 106 8.13 -0.94 1.28
C GLY A 106 9.13 -1.92 0.67
N THR A 107 9.10 -3.18 1.12
CA THR A 107 9.96 -4.25 0.59
C THR A 107 9.69 -4.53 -0.89
N ILE A 108 8.42 -4.57 -1.31
CA ILE A 108 8.04 -4.79 -2.71
C ILE A 108 8.54 -3.64 -3.59
N ILE A 109 8.33 -2.39 -3.15
CA ILE A 109 8.78 -1.20 -3.89
C ILE A 109 10.31 -1.22 -4.04
N GLU A 110 11.04 -1.55 -2.98
CA GLU A 110 12.51 -1.62 -3.02
C GLU A 110 12.99 -2.74 -3.94
N THR A 111 12.33 -3.90 -3.91
CA THR A 111 12.63 -5.02 -4.81
C THR A 111 12.49 -4.62 -6.28
N ILE A 112 11.40 -3.91 -6.62
CA ILE A 112 11.16 -3.41 -7.98
C ILE A 112 12.22 -2.36 -8.36
N ARG A 113 12.55 -1.45 -7.44
CA ARG A 113 13.57 -0.42 -7.66
C ARG A 113 14.93 -1.04 -8.01
N ILE A 114 15.37 -2.03 -7.23
CA ILE A 114 16.63 -2.74 -7.46
C ILE A 114 16.62 -3.40 -8.84
N PHE A 115 15.52 -4.07 -9.19
CA PHE A 115 15.38 -4.74 -10.48
C PHE A 115 15.43 -3.78 -11.68
N ILE A 116 14.81 -2.60 -11.57
CA ILE A 116 14.81 -1.59 -12.64
C ILE A 116 16.18 -0.90 -12.75
N GLN A 117 16.80 -0.54 -11.62
CA GLN A 117 18.08 0.18 -11.65
C GLN A 117 19.24 -0.71 -12.08
N ASN A 118 19.26 -1.97 -11.62
CA ASN A 118 20.36 -2.89 -11.88
C ASN A 118 19.83 -4.35 -11.89
N PRO A 119 19.32 -4.82 -13.03
CA PRO A 119 18.78 -6.18 -13.16
C PRO A 119 19.79 -7.27 -12.79
N ASN A 120 21.08 -6.96 -12.91
CA ASN A 120 22.19 -7.88 -12.68
C ASN A 120 22.37 -8.27 -11.21
N TYR A 121 21.78 -7.58 -10.22
CA TYR A 121 21.89 -7.99 -8.81
C TYR A 121 20.98 -9.17 -8.43
N PHE A 122 20.04 -9.56 -9.29
CA PHE A 122 19.05 -10.59 -8.96
C PHE A 122 19.41 -11.99 -9.50
N PHE A 123 20.35 -12.07 -10.44
CA PHE A 123 20.70 -13.32 -11.15
C PHE A 123 22.15 -13.77 -10.91
N TYR A 124 22.81 -13.24 -9.88
CA TYR A 124 24.12 -13.68 -9.38
C TYR A 124 24.04 -14.08 -7.91
#